data_AF-A0A522E5Q1-F1
#
_entry.id   AF-A0A522E5Q1-F1
#
_cell.length_a   1.000
_cell.length_b   1.000
_cell.length_c   1.000
_cell.angle_alpha   90.00
_cell.angle_beta   90.00
_cell.angle_gamma   90.00
#
_symmetry.space_group_name_H-M   'P 1'
#
loop_
_entity.id
_entity.type
_entity.pdbx_description
1 polymer ?
#
loop_
_entity_poly.entity_id
_entity_poly.type
_entity_poly.pdbx_seq_one_letter_code
_entity_poly.pdbx_strand_id
1 'polypeptide(L)'
;MLPAARVSDLIVSTATLGVPTPILPPGAANVLIGGLPAARIGDSCGVDAIIKGSASVLIGGLPAARIADPTAGGGVVMPPGALTVLIGG
;
A
#
# COMPACT_ATOMS: atom_id res chain seq x y z
N MET A 1 1.18 2.24 -14.79
CA MET A 1 0.92 0.99 -14.05
C MET A 1 2.11 0.71 -13.15
N LEU A 2 1.86 0.34 -11.90
CA LEU A 2 2.88 0.12 -10.87
C LEU A 2 2.59 -1.19 -10.12
N PRO A 3 3.59 -1.86 -9.54
CA PRO A 3 3.37 -3.06 -8.73
C PRO A 3 2.39 -2.79 -7.58
N ALA A 4 1.51 -3.75 -7.33
CA ALA A 4 0.54 -3.68 -6.25
C ALA A 4 1.23 -3.74 -4.88
N ALA A 5 0.74 -2.95 -3.92
CA ALA A 5 1.17 -3.01 -2.54
C ALA A 5 0.35 -4.05 -1.75
N ARG A 6 0.96 -4.61 -0.72
CA ARG A 6 0.38 -5.65 0.14
C ARG A 6 0.71 -5.33 1.59
N VAL A 7 -0.02 -5.98 2.49
CA VAL A 7 0.41 -6.07 3.89
C VAL A 7 1.85 -6.57 3.95
N SER A 8 2.64 -6.02 4.88
CA SER A 8 4.09 -6.21 5.08
C SER A 8 5.02 -5.56 4.05
N ASP A 9 4.54 -5.04 2.91
CA ASP A 9 5.35 -4.13 2.10
C ASP A 9 5.62 -2.85 2.92
N LEU A 10 6.75 -2.20 2.66
CA LEU A 10 7.24 -1.11 3.52
C LEU A 10 6.81 0.27 3.01
N ILE A 11 6.67 1.21 3.93
CA ILE A 11 6.60 2.64 3.65
C ILE A 11 7.79 3.34 4.30
N VAL A 12 8.16 4.50 3.76
CA VAL A 12 9.08 5.43 4.44
C VAL A 12 8.45 6.80 4.44
N SER A 13 8.36 7.43 5.61
CA SER A 13 7.76 8.74 5.76
C SER A 13 8.44 9.59 6.82
N THR A 14 8.07 10.87 6.87
CA THR A 14 8.57 11.77 7.92
C THR A 14 7.98 11.41 9.28
N ALA A 15 6.75 10.88 9.31
CA ALA A 15 6.10 10.40 10.54
C ALA A 15 6.84 9.20 11.16
N THR A 16 7.49 8.38 10.34
CA THR A 16 8.31 7.25 10.81
C THR A 16 9.77 7.64 11.07
N LEU A 17 10.10 8.94 11.01
CA LEU A 17 11.47 9.46 11.10
C LEU A 17 12.41 8.79 10.07
N GLY A 18 11.88 8.41 8.90
CA GLY A 18 12.63 7.73 7.85
C GLY A 18 12.89 6.24 8.11
N VAL A 19 12.40 5.68 9.21
CA VAL A 19 12.46 4.24 9.46
C VAL A 19 11.48 3.53 8.52
N PRO A 20 11.90 2.50 7.77
CA PRO A 20 10.97 1.69 6.99
C PRO A 20 9.97 0.98 7.91
N THR A 21 8.68 1.22 7.71
CA THR A 21 7.61 0.58 8.50
C THR A 21 6.67 -0.23 7.61
N PRO A 22 6.18 -1.39 8.07
CA PRO A 22 5.30 -2.23 7.26
C PRO A 22 3.88 -1.66 7.20
N ILE A 23 3.21 -1.89 6.06
CA ILE A 23 1.75 -1.82 5.98
C ILE A 23 1.18 -2.91 6.88
N LEU A 24 0.36 -2.52 7.84
CA LEU A 24 -0.18 -3.39 8.88
C LEU A 24 -1.46 -4.10 8.42
N PRO A 25 -1.77 -5.27 9.01
CA PRO A 25 -3.09 -5.90 8.86
C PRO A 25 -4.23 -4.94 9.25
N PRO A 26 -5.45 -5.12 8.71
CA PRO A 26 -5.89 -6.31 7.95
C PRO A 26 -5.70 -6.24 6.43
N GLY A 27 -5.42 -5.06 5.86
CA GLY A 27 -5.52 -4.85 4.41
C GLY A 27 -6.88 -5.29 3.86
N ALA A 28 -6.92 -5.81 2.63
CA ALA A 28 -8.04 -6.57 2.09
C ALA A 28 -7.88 -8.08 2.34
N ALA A 29 -8.30 -8.56 3.51
CA ALA A 29 -8.11 -9.95 3.95
C ALA A 29 -8.65 -11.02 2.96
N ASN A 30 -9.61 -10.66 2.10
CA ASN A 30 -10.22 -11.56 1.11
C ASN A 30 -9.59 -11.47 -0.30
N VAL A 31 -8.71 -10.50 -0.56
CA VAL A 31 -8.02 -10.35 -1.86
C VAL A 31 -6.53 -10.51 -1.64
N LEU A 32 -6.01 -11.67 -2.06
CA LEU A 32 -4.61 -12.00 -1.88
C LEU A 32 -3.82 -11.70 -3.15
N ILE A 33 -2.79 -10.86 -3.04
CA ILE A 33 -1.83 -10.58 -4.10
C ILE A 33 -0.50 -11.21 -3.69
N GLY A 34 0.02 -12.13 -4.51
CA GLY A 34 1.25 -12.86 -4.18
C GLY A 34 1.17 -13.59 -2.82
N GLY A 35 -0.03 -14.05 -2.43
CA GLY A 35 -0.27 -14.76 -1.17
C GLY A 35 -0.51 -13.89 0.08
N LEU A 36 -0.43 -12.57 -0.02
CA LEU A 36 -0.65 -11.65 1.10
C LEU A 36 -1.86 -10.74 0.86
N PRO A 37 -2.57 -10.29 1.92
CA PRO A 37 -3.67 -9.34 1.77
C PRO A 37 -3.24 -8.08 1.02
N ALA A 38 -4.03 -7.69 0.02
CA ALA A 38 -3.76 -6.50 -0.79
C ALA A 38 -3.95 -5.22 0.01
N ALA A 39 -3.06 -4.25 -0.18
CA ALA A 39 -3.15 -2.95 0.47
C ALA A 39 -4.01 -1.97 -0.34
N ARG A 40 -4.61 -0.99 0.36
CA ARG A 40 -5.60 -0.05 -0.16
C ARG A 40 -5.47 1.29 0.54
N ILE A 41 -6.16 2.30 0.02
CA ILE A 41 -6.32 3.57 0.72
C ILE A 41 -6.86 3.34 2.14
N GLY A 42 -6.30 4.06 3.11
CA GLY A 42 -6.67 3.99 4.52
C GLY A 42 -5.98 2.87 5.31
N ASP A 43 -5.25 1.95 4.68
CA ASP A 43 -4.52 0.93 5.43
C ASP A 43 -3.41 1.57 6.28
N SER A 44 -3.35 1.14 7.56
CA SER A 44 -2.44 1.70 8.56
C SER A 44 -1.01 1.19 8.37
N CYS A 45 -0.04 2.05 8.63
CA CYS A 45 1.39 1.74 8.68
C CYS A 45 1.97 2.10 10.06
N GLY A 46 1.13 2.03 11.11
CA GLY A 46 1.45 2.48 12.47
C GLY A 46 1.03 3.94 12.69
N VAL A 47 2.00 4.85 12.79
CA VAL A 47 1.79 6.31 12.93
C VAL A 47 1.46 7.00 11.59
N ASP A 48 1.25 6.22 10.54
CA ASP A 48 1.01 6.67 9.17
C ASP A 48 -0.10 5.82 8.51
N ALA A 49 -0.60 6.25 7.37
CA ALA A 49 -1.60 5.56 6.57
C ALA A 49 -1.49 5.90 5.08
N ILE A 50 -1.92 4.99 4.21
CA ILE A 50 -1.95 5.23 2.76
C ILE A 50 -3.09 6.19 2.42
N ILE A 51 -2.80 7.29 1.72
CA ILE A 51 -3.80 8.35 1.43
C ILE A 51 -4.14 8.49 -0.05
N LYS A 52 -3.51 7.70 -0.92
CA LYS A 52 -3.81 7.66 -2.34
C LYS A 52 -3.63 6.24 -2.86
N GLY A 53 -4.42 5.90 -3.86
CA GLY A 53 -4.35 4.62 -4.55
C GLY A 53 -4.62 4.79 -6.04
N SER A 54 -4.94 3.69 -6.71
CA SER A 54 -5.43 3.67 -8.09
C SER A 54 -6.72 4.47 -8.26
N ALA A 55 -6.82 5.22 -9.36
CA ALA A 55 -8.04 5.95 -9.74
C ALA A 55 -9.11 5.05 -10.36
N SER A 56 -8.77 3.82 -10.77
CA SER A 56 -9.68 2.94 -11.52
C SER A 56 -9.84 1.55 -10.94
N VAL A 57 -8.86 1.06 -10.17
CA VAL A 57 -8.87 -0.29 -9.59
C VAL A 57 -9.25 -0.20 -8.13
N LEU A 58 -10.37 -0.84 -7.79
CA LEU A 58 -10.85 -0.97 -6.43
C LEU A 58 -10.61 -2.39 -5.91
N ILE A 59 -10.11 -2.52 -4.70
CA ILE A 59 -9.98 -3.78 -3.96
C ILE A 59 -10.86 -3.69 -2.72
N GLY A 60 -11.78 -4.63 -2.54
CA GLY A 60 -12.74 -4.58 -1.43
C GLY A 60 -13.47 -3.24 -1.31
N GLY A 61 -13.81 -2.62 -2.44
CA GLY A 61 -14.53 -1.34 -2.51
C GLY A 61 -13.69 -0.07 -2.37
N LEU A 62 -12.38 -0.17 -2.11
CA LEU A 62 -11.49 0.99 -1.91
C LEU A 62 -10.38 1.05 -2.96
N PRO A 63 -9.88 2.23 -3.33
CA PRO A 63 -8.72 2.40 -4.22
C PRO A 63 -7.55 1.50 -3.83
N ALA A 64 -7.06 0.70 -4.79
CA ALA A 64 -5.95 -0.23 -4.57
C ALA A 64 -4.62 0.52 -4.40
N ALA A 65 -3.83 0.16 -3.40
CA ALA A 65 -2.52 0.76 -3.17
C ALA A 65 -1.43 0.10 -4.04
N ARG A 66 -0.43 0.88 -4.39
CA ARG A 66 0.68 0.54 -5.29
C ARG A 66 1.96 1.13 -4.75
N ILE A 67 3.07 0.69 -5.33
CA ILE A 67 4.35 1.37 -5.12
C ILE A 67 4.24 2.84 -5.49
N ALA A 68 4.94 3.69 -4.74
CA ALA A 68 4.96 5.14 -4.84
C ALA A 68 3.65 5.86 -4.49
N ASP A 69 2.60 5.14 -4.05
CA ASP A 69 1.40 5.81 -3.55
C ASP A 69 1.72 6.57 -2.24
N PRO A 70 1.32 7.86 -2.13
CA PRO A 70 1.54 8.69 -0.96
C PRO A 70 0.90 8.17 0.34
N THR A 71 1.57 8.49 1.44
CA THR A 71 1.12 8.26 2.82
C THR A 71 0.87 9.59 3.55
N ALA A 72 0.06 9.58 4.61
CA ALA A 72 -0.33 10.76 5.37
C ALA A 72 0.86 11.48 6.02
N GLY A 73 1.89 10.72 6.43
CA GLY A 73 3.13 11.19 7.02
C GLY A 73 4.13 11.79 6.01
N GLY A 74 3.67 12.12 4.80
CA GLY A 74 4.49 12.71 3.74
C GLY A 74 5.47 11.73 3.11
N GLY A 75 5.22 10.42 3.25
CA GLY A 75 6.03 9.35 2.69
C GLY A 75 5.39 8.67 1.50
N VAL A 76 5.94 7.52 1.12
CA VAL A 76 5.42 6.68 0.03
C VAL A 76 5.56 5.18 0.34
N VAL A 77 4.74 4.38 -0.33
CA VAL A 77 4.93 2.92 -0.38
C VAL A 77 6.21 2.59 -1.17
N MET A 78 7.12 1.87 -0.53
CA MET A 78 8.43 1.51 -1.06
C MET A 78 8.37 0.29 -2.00
N PRO A 79 9.22 0.23 -3.04
CA PRO A 79 9.42 -0.97 -3.83
C PRO A 79 9.89 -2.16 -2.97
N PRO A 80 9.68 -3.41 -3.42
CA PRO A 80 9.27 -3.80 -4.78
C PRO A 80 7.76 -4.03 -4.97
N GLY A 81 7.00 -4.18 -3.89
CA GLY A 81 5.60 -4.61 -3.96
C GLY A 81 5.46 -6.00 -4.59
N ALA A 82 4.34 -6.27 -5.24
CA ALA A 82 4.11 -7.51 -5.98
C ALA A 82 4.42 -7.34 -7.47
N LEU A 83 5.63 -7.75 -7.89
CA LEU A 83 6.11 -7.59 -9.27
C LEU A 83 5.24 -8.31 -10.33
N THR A 84 4.49 -9.34 -9.93
CA THR A 84 3.61 -10.10 -10.84
C THR A 84 2.22 -9.48 -11.03
N VAL A 85 1.87 -8.46 -10.25
CA VAL A 85 0.55 -7.81 -10.31
C VAL A 85 0.73 -6.31 -10.45
N LEU A 86 0.51 -5.81 -11.66
CA LEU A 86 0.61 -4.39 -11.99
C LEU A 86 -0.77 -3.75 -12.00
N ILE A 87 -0.96 -2.70 -11.20
CA ILE A 87 -2.22 -1.97 -11.08
C ILE A 87 -2.10 -0.64 -11.83
N GLY A 88 -3.06 -0.40 -12.74
CA GLY A 88 -3.20 0.82 -13.54
C GLY A 88 -3.98 1.93 -12.84
N GLY A 89 -4.32 2.98 -13.60
CA GLY A 89 -4.99 4.18 -13.07
C GLY A 89 -4.11 4.95 -12.12
#